data_AF-A0A662GRY9-F1
#
_entry.id   AF-A0A662GRY9-F1
#
_cell.length_a   1.000
_cell.length_b   1.000
_cell.length_c   1.000
_cell.angle_alpha   90.00
_cell.angle_beta   90.00
_cell.angle_gamma   90.00
#
_symmetry.space_group_name_H-M   'P 1'
#
loop_
_entity.id
_entity.type
_entity.pdbx_description
1 polymer ?
#
loop_
_entity_poly.entity_id
_entity_poly.type
_entity_poly.pdbx_seq_one_letter_code
_entity_poly.pdbx_strand_id
1 'polypeptide(L)' 'MHAYEYIVGRDGRIVAIIVLEPSRDFAEVLDLSGGRYSADLRALIRSVDPSVAVAVRSARATQRATSA' A
#
# COMPACT_ATOMS: atom_id res chain seq x y z
N MET A 1 -5.38 16.96 -11.01
CA MET A 1 -5.52 15.67 -10.31
C MET A 1 -4.31 15.55 -9.40
N HIS A 2 -4.51 15.49 -8.08
CA HIS A 2 -3.42 15.40 -7.11
C HIS A 2 -3.54 14.06 -6.39
N ALA A 3 -2.46 13.28 -6.42
CA ALA A 3 -2.31 12.06 -5.65
C ALA A 3 -1.10 12.24 -4.73
N TYR A 4 -1.16 11.65 -3.54
CA TYR A 4 -0.08 11.66 -2.58
C TYR A 4 0.47 10.24 -2.44
N GLU A 5 1.79 10.11 -2.55
CA GLU A 5 2.48 8.83 -2.38
C GLU A 5 3.17 8.78 -1.02
N TYR A 6 2.99 7.67 -0.31
CA TYR A 6 3.61 7.41 0.98
C TYR A 6 4.35 6.08 0.94
N ILE A 7 5.59 6.08 1.41
CA ILE A 7 6.40 4.87 1.58
C ILE A 7 6.28 4.42 3.03
N VAL A 8 5.83 3.18 3.24
CA VAL A 8 5.66 2.62 4.59
C VAL A 8 6.83 1.70 4.92
N GLY A 9 7.53 2.04 6.00
CA GLY A 9 8.62 1.25 6.56
C GLY A 9 8.23 0.49 7.82
N ARG A 10 8.69 -0.75 7.96
CA ARG A 10 8.60 -1.56 9.18
C ARG A 10 9.84 -2.43 9.32
N ASP A 11 10.41 -2.48 10.51
CA ASP A 11 11.58 -3.31 10.84
C ASP A 11 12.77 -3.10 9.86
N GLY A 12 13.01 -1.85 9.48
CA GLY A 12 14.09 -1.47 8.55
C GLY A 12 13.86 -1.85 7.08
N ARG A 13 12.64 -2.27 6.71
CA ARG A 13 12.28 -2.62 5.33
C ARG A 13 11.09 -1.80 4.85
N ILE A 14 11.04 -1.52 3.56
CA ILE A 14 9.84 -0.99 2.92
C ILE A 14 8.84 -2.14 2.80
N VAL A 15 7.63 -1.94 3.31
CA VAL A 15 6.58 -2.97 3.36
C VAL A 15 5.37 -2.63 2.51
N ALA A 16 5.15 -1.36 2.21
CA ALA A 16 4.11 -0.94 1.28
C ALA A 16 4.39 0.44 0.68
N ILE A 17 3.74 0.72 -0.45
CA ILE A 17 3.55 2.07 -0.99
C ILE A 17 2.05 2.35 -0.96
N ILE A 18 1.66 3.53 -0.50
CA ILE A 18 0.25 3.96 -0.47
C ILE A 18 0.10 5.16 -1.40
N VAL A 19 -0.84 5.07 -2.33
CA VAL A 19 -1.28 6.17 -3.17
C VAL A 19 -2.65 6.62 -2.66
N LEU A 20 -2.73 7.85 -2.15
CA LEU A 20 -3.98 8.48 -1.74
C LEU A 20 -4.48 9.42 -2.82
N GLU A 21 -5.74 9.26 -3.21
CA GLU A 21 -6.46 10.12 -4.15
C GLU A 21 -7.68 10.75 -3.46
N PRO A 22 -7.51 11.85 -2.69
CA PRO A 22 -8.60 12.44 -1.91
C PRO A 22 -9.79 12.86 -2.77
N SER A 23 -9.56 13.31 -4.01
CA SER A 23 -10.65 13.71 -4.92
C SER A 23 -11.56 12.55 -5.35
N ARG A 24 -11.21 11.30 -5.02
CA ARG A 24 -11.96 10.08 -5.39
C ARG A 24 -12.32 9.25 -4.16
N ASP A 25 -12.08 9.76 -2.95
CA ASP A 25 -12.21 9.02 -1.69
C ASP A 25 -11.56 7.62 -1.79
N PHE A 26 -10.35 7.57 -2.35
CA PHE A 26 -9.69 6.31 -2.72
C PHE A 26 -8.25 6.24 -2.22
N ALA A 27 -7.86 5.04 -1.79
CA ALA A 27 -6.52 4.68 -1.41
C ALA A 27 -6.12 3.36 -2.08
N GLU A 28 -4.99 3.36 -2.77
CA GLU A 28 -4.35 2.15 -3.27
C GLU A 28 -3.12 1.82 -2.44
N VAL A 29 -3.02 0.58 -2.00
CA VAL A 29 -1.87 0.05 -1.27
C VAL A 29 -1.18 -0.99 -2.14
N LEU A 30 0.05 -0.72 -2.52
CA LEU A 30 0.96 -1.73 -3.05
C LEU A 30 1.65 -2.43 -1.88
N ASP A 31 1.21 -3.64 -1.55
CA ASP A 31 1.79 -4.46 -0.49
C ASP A 31 3.04 -5.21 -0.99
N LEU A 32 4.17 -4.89 -0.38
CA LEU A 32 5.49 -5.50 -0.64
C LEU A 32 5.83 -6.58 0.39
N SER A 33 5.02 -6.74 1.43
CA SER A 33 5.22 -7.69 2.53
C SER A 33 4.62 -9.07 2.28
N GLY A 34 4.06 -9.30 1.09
CA GLY A 34 3.42 -10.57 0.74
C GLY A 34 2.13 -10.85 1.52
N GLY A 35 1.36 -9.81 1.86
CA GLY A 35 0.10 -9.94 2.60
C GLY A 35 0.23 -9.74 4.10
N ARG A 36 1.46 -9.76 4.66
CA ARG A 36 1.70 -9.76 6.11
C ARG A 36 1.08 -8.57 6.83
N TYR A 37 1.13 -7.38 6.23
CA TYR A 37 0.61 -6.15 6.84
C TYR A 37 -0.62 -5.57 6.12
N SER A 38 -1.17 -6.29 5.14
CA SER A 38 -2.31 -5.82 4.34
C SER A 38 -3.53 -5.42 5.18
N ALA A 39 -3.87 -6.20 6.21
CA ALA A 39 -5.01 -5.92 7.07
C ALA A 39 -4.76 -4.68 7.95
N ASP A 40 -3.59 -4.59 8.56
CA ASP A 40 -3.18 -3.48 9.42
C ASP A 40 -3.16 -2.15 8.64
N LEU A 41 -2.62 -2.17 7.41
CA LEU A 41 -2.60 -0.99 6.54
C LEU A 41 -4.02 -0.52 6.17
N ARG A 42 -4.91 -1.46 5.83
CA ARG A 42 -6.33 -1.13 5.58
C ARG A 42 -7.00 -0.52 6.81
N ALA A 43 -6.75 -1.07 7.98
CA ALA A 43 -7.32 -0.58 9.24
C ALA A 43 -6.80 0.81 9.59
N LEU A 44 -5.50 1.05 9.42
CA LEU A 44 -4.87 2.36 9.65
C LEU A 44 -5.43 3.44 8.72
N ILE A 45 -5.59 3.14 7.42
CA ILE A 45 -6.15 4.11 6.48
C ILE A 45 -7.60 4.47 6.89
N ARG A 46 -8.40 3.46 7.24
CA ARG A 46 -9.81 3.65 7.65
C ARG A 46 -9.99 4.29 9.02
N SER A 47 -8.99 4.24 9.89
CA SER A 47 -9.06 4.93 11.18
C SER A 47 -8.89 6.45 11.03
N VAL A 48 -8.26 6.89 9.95
CA VAL A 48 -8.14 8.31 9.59
C VAL A 48 -9.37 8.77 8.82
N ASP A 49 -9.81 8.00 7.83
CA ASP A 49 -11.02 8.26 7.06
C ASP A 49 -11.82 6.97 6.85
N PRO A 50 -12.94 6.77 7.57
CA PRO A 50 -13.76 5.57 7.44
C PRO A 50 -14.45 5.40 6.08
N SER A 51 -14.61 6.50 5.31
CA SER A 51 -15.36 6.52 4.05
C SER A 51 -14.50 6.13 2.84
N VAL A 52 -13.17 6.19 2.99
CA VAL A 52 -12.23 5.92 1.90
C VAL A 52 -12.31 4.45 1.41
N ALA A 53 -12.41 4.29 0.11
CA ALA A 53 -12.30 2.99 -0.56
C ALA A 53 -10.82 2.57 -0.61
N VAL A 54 -10.51 1.39 -0.05
CA VAL A 54 -9.13 0.88 0.01
C VAL A 54 -8.96 -0.36 -0.87
N ALA A 55 -8.15 -0.22 -1.92
CA ALA A 55 -7.66 -1.33 -2.73
C ALA A 55 -6.26 -1.74 -2.25
N VAL A 56 -6.02 -3.05 -2.14
CA VAL A 56 -4.68 -3.58 -1.85
C VAL A 56 -4.27 -4.50 -2.98
N ARG A 57 -3.10 -4.25 -3.54
CA ARG A 57 -2.45 -5.08 -4.55
C ARG A 57 -1.15 -5.60 -3.97
N SER A 58 -0.94 -6.90 -4.03
CA SER A 58 0.39 -7.44 -3.75
C SER A 58 1.29 -7.15 -4.94
N ALA A 59 2.51 -6.68 -4.70
CA ALA A 59 3.54 -6.81 -5.70
C ALA A 59 3.77 -8.31 -5.88
N ARG A 60 3.26 -8.88 -6.98
CA ARG A 60 3.72 -10.20 -7.43
C ARG A 60 5.22 -10.04 -7.57
N ALA A 61 5.97 -10.79 -6.78
CA ALA A 61 7.42 -10.80 -6.84
C ALA A 61 7.81 -11.03 -8.30
N THR A 62 8.21 -9.97 -9.01
CA THR A 62 8.96 -10.07 -10.25
C THR A 62 10.37 -10.53 -9.87
N GLN A 63 10.47 -11.72 -9.28
CA GLN A 63 11.72 -12.45 -9.01
C GLN A 63 12.17 -13.26 -10.24
N ARG A 64 11.81 -12.80 -11.44
CA ARG A 64 12.41 -13.25 -12.70
C ARG A 64 13.19 -12.09 -13.29
N ALA A 65 14.40 -11.83 -12.81
CA ALA A 65 15.52 -11.27 -13.57
C ALA A 65 16.65 -10.81 -12.64
N THR A 66 17.27 -11.74 -11.91
CA THR A 66 18.72 -11.68 -11.58
C THR A 66 19.13 -13.03 -11.01
N SER A 67 19.11 -14.04 -11.88
CA SER A 67 19.87 -15.27 -11.66
C SER A 67 20.61 -15.56 -12.96
N ALA A 68 21.91 -15.22 -12.94
CA ALA A 68 23.05 -15.71 -13.73
C ALA A 68 24.04 -14.55 -13.94
#